data_AF-A0A843H536-F1
#
_entry.id   AF-A0A843H536-F1
#
_cell.length_a   1.000
_cell.length_b   1.000
_cell.length_c   1.000
_cell.angle_alpha   90.00
_cell.angle_beta   90.00
_cell.angle_gamma   90.00
#
_symmetry.space_group_name_H-M   'P 1'
#
loop_
_entity.id
_entity.type
_entity.pdbx_description
1 polymer ?
#
loop_
_entity_poly.entity_id
_entity_poly.type
_entity_poly.pdbx_seq_one_letter_code
_entity_poly.pdbx_strand_id
1 'polypeptide(L)'
;MLNKIKFSYREADNQTGLFTPYHTLYKCKIKVDGLQYTFPFQCNATHTTPNLLMCLDALLMDAYAYDECHDVVDFCQTFGYNNANGIKAYKGCKKNYKALHRLFSSEELEMIRKELEEEGF
;
A
#
# COMPACT_ATOMS: atom_id res chain seq x y z
N MET A 1 -15.27 -6.66 8.24
CA MET A 1 -14.72 -5.32 8.54
C MET A 1 -14.78 -4.41 7.31
N LEU A 2 -14.46 -4.96 6.13
CA LEU A 2 -14.34 -4.23 4.87
C LEU A 2 -15.55 -3.35 4.48
N ASN A 3 -16.77 -3.71 4.89
CA ASN A 3 -18.00 -2.95 4.60
C ASN A 3 -18.00 -1.51 5.14
N LYS A 4 -17.17 -1.19 6.15
CA LYS A 4 -17.00 0.18 6.67
C LYS A 4 -16.10 1.04 5.78
N ILE A 5 -15.33 0.42 4.90
CA ILE A 5 -14.29 1.08 4.13
C ILE A 5 -14.86 1.58 2.81
N LYS A 6 -14.87 2.91 2.63
CA LYS A 6 -15.23 3.50 1.33
C LYS A 6 -13.98 3.63 0.47
N PHE A 7 -13.93 2.84 -0.59
CA PHE A 7 -12.86 2.86 -1.58
C PHE A 7 -13.22 3.68 -2.80
N SER A 8 -12.26 4.40 -3.35
CA SER A 8 -12.37 5.05 -4.65
C SER A 8 -10.99 5.19 -5.28
N TYR A 9 -10.93 5.19 -6.60
CA TYR A 9 -9.70 5.41 -7.35
C TYR A 9 -9.99 6.26 -8.58
N ARG A 10 -8.92 6.85 -9.12
CA ARG A 10 -8.87 7.45 -10.46
C ARG A 10 -7.46 7.27 -11.00
N GLU A 11 -7.29 7.28 -12.32
CA GLU A 11 -5.96 7.36 -12.91
C GLU A 11 -5.23 8.61 -12.41
N ALA A 12 -3.92 8.49 -12.20
CA ALA A 12 -3.09 9.63 -11.87
C ALA A 12 -3.00 10.56 -13.07
N ASP A 13 -3.06 11.87 -12.80
CA ASP A 13 -2.96 12.91 -13.82
C ASP A 13 -1.58 12.89 -14.53
N ASN A 14 -0.57 12.25 -13.91
CA ASN A 14 0.78 12.08 -14.42
C ASN A 14 1.18 10.59 -14.36
N GLN A 15 1.43 9.99 -15.53
CA GLN A 15 1.81 8.57 -15.71
C GLN A 15 3.33 8.38 -15.88
N THR A 16 4.14 9.16 -15.15
CA THR A 16 5.61 9.03 -15.16
C THR A 16 6.12 8.27 -13.94
N GLY A 17 7.33 7.70 -14.02
CA GLY A 17 7.93 6.94 -12.92
C GLY A 17 7.27 5.58 -12.68
N LEU A 18 6.71 4.99 -13.74
CA LEU A 18 6.14 3.65 -13.74
C LEU A 18 7.24 2.57 -13.70
N PHE A 19 6.95 1.42 -13.09
CA PHE A 19 7.87 0.29 -13.12
C PHE A 19 8.15 -0.21 -14.54
N THR A 20 7.14 -0.23 -15.41
CA THR A 20 7.29 -0.44 -16.86
C THR A 20 6.31 0.43 -17.63
N PRO A 21 6.49 0.63 -18.96
CA PRO A 21 5.52 1.35 -19.80
C PRO A 21 4.11 0.75 -19.82
N TYR A 22 3.94 -0.49 -19.34
CA TYR A 22 2.66 -1.18 -19.28
C TYR A 22 2.02 -1.13 -17.88
N HIS A 23 2.51 -0.31 -16.97
CA HIS A 23 1.83 -0.09 -15.69
C HIS A 23 0.94 1.14 -15.81
N THR A 24 -0.18 1.14 -15.10
CA THR A 24 -0.99 2.34 -14.88
C THR A 24 -0.86 2.77 -13.43
N LEU A 25 -0.57 4.05 -13.22
CA LEU A 25 -0.55 4.67 -11.90
C LEU A 25 -1.94 5.21 -11.57
N TYR A 26 -2.46 4.83 -10.41
CA TYR A 26 -3.72 5.29 -9.86
C TYR A 26 -3.51 6.12 -8.60
N LYS A 27 -4.43 7.05 -8.37
CA LYS A 27 -4.62 7.75 -7.11
C LYS A 27 -5.77 7.08 -6.36
N CYS A 28 -5.44 6.17 -5.47
CA CYS A 28 -6.39 5.43 -4.65
C CYS A 28 -6.71 6.19 -3.36
N LYS A 29 -7.93 6.00 -2.85
CA LYS A 29 -8.41 6.62 -1.62
C LYS A 29 -9.25 5.65 -0.81
N ILE A 30 -8.91 5.54 0.46
CA ILE A 30 -9.66 4.82 1.48
C ILE A 30 -10.24 5.85 2.47
N LYS A 31 -11.51 5.69 2.85
CA LYS A 31 -12.13 6.43 3.95
C LYS A 31 -12.78 5.47 4.94
N VAL A 32 -12.57 5.75 6.23
CA VAL A 32 -13.07 4.96 7.36
C VAL A 32 -13.41 5.93 8.48
N ASP A 33 -14.65 5.90 8.98
CA ASP A 33 -15.11 6.69 10.14
C ASP A 33 -14.72 8.17 10.12
N GLY A 34 -14.84 8.80 8.94
CA GLY A 34 -14.52 10.22 8.73
C GLY A 34 -13.05 10.52 8.47
N LEU A 35 -12.15 9.57 8.73
CA LEU A 35 -10.74 9.64 8.34
C LEU A 35 -10.57 9.23 6.87
N GLN A 36 -9.50 9.75 6.25
CA GLN A 36 -9.15 9.39 4.89
C GLN A 36 -7.66 9.26 4.67
N TYR A 37 -7.29 8.40 3.73
CA TYR A 37 -5.93 8.31 3.20
C TYR A 37 -5.96 8.21 1.69
N THR A 38 -5.03 8.90 1.03
CA THR A 38 -4.87 8.90 -0.42
C THR A 38 -3.43 8.56 -0.74
N PHE A 39 -3.24 7.58 -1.61
CA PHE A 39 -1.94 6.99 -1.91
C PHE A 39 -1.82 6.63 -3.40
N PRO A 40 -0.60 6.64 -3.95
CA PRO A 40 -0.34 6.11 -5.27
C PRO A 40 -0.42 4.57 -5.26
N PHE A 41 -0.97 3.99 -6.32
CA PHE A 41 -0.98 2.54 -6.54
C PHE A 41 -0.66 2.25 -8.01
N GLN A 42 0.33 1.40 -8.28
CA GLN A 42 0.64 0.94 -9.64
C GLN A 42 0.17 -0.51 -9.79
N CYS A 43 -0.74 -0.78 -10.72
CA CYS A 43 -1.17 -2.15 -11.01
C CYS A 43 -0.08 -2.90 -11.80
N ASN A 44 -0.04 -4.23 -11.67
CA ASN A 44 0.84 -5.08 -12.50
C ASN A 44 0.59 -4.88 -14.00
N ALA A 45 1.56 -5.31 -14.82
CA ALA A 45 1.62 -5.06 -16.27
C ALA A 45 0.37 -5.47 -17.07
N THR A 46 -0.47 -6.38 -16.53
CA THR A 46 -1.70 -6.87 -17.17
C THR A 46 -2.93 -5.96 -16.96
N HIS A 47 -2.75 -4.71 -16.49
CA HIS A 47 -3.80 -3.70 -16.37
C HIS A 47 -5.10 -4.20 -15.74
N THR A 48 -5.06 -4.49 -14.44
CA THR A 48 -6.29 -4.69 -13.66
C THR A 48 -6.63 -3.39 -12.92
N THR A 49 -7.86 -2.91 -13.06
CA THR A 49 -8.37 -1.78 -12.27
C THR A 49 -8.22 -2.06 -10.78
N PRO A 50 -7.71 -1.10 -9.97
CA PRO A 50 -7.55 -1.31 -8.54
C PRO A 50 -8.88 -1.65 -7.88
N ASN A 51 -8.87 -2.66 -7.02
CA ASN A 51 -9.96 -2.93 -6.09
C ASN A 51 -9.49 -2.70 -4.65
N LEU A 52 -10.44 -2.71 -3.71
CA LEU A 52 -10.15 -2.46 -2.30
C LEU A 52 -9.16 -3.49 -1.72
N LEU A 53 -9.34 -4.78 -2.02
CA LEU A 53 -8.52 -5.85 -1.47
C LEU A 53 -7.06 -5.73 -1.92
N MET A 54 -6.82 -5.56 -3.23
CA MET A 54 -5.49 -5.32 -3.79
C MET A 54 -4.79 -4.11 -3.16
N CYS A 55 -5.55 -3.05 -2.88
CA CYS A 55 -5.02 -1.85 -2.27
C CYS A 55 -4.71 -2.02 -0.78
N LEU A 56 -5.54 -2.76 -0.04
CA LEU A 56 -5.32 -3.05 1.37
C LEU A 56 -4.14 -4.00 1.55
N ASP A 57 -4.07 -5.04 0.73
CA ASP A 57 -2.94 -5.98 0.69
C ASP A 57 -1.62 -5.24 0.46
N ALA A 58 -1.53 -4.42 -0.59
CA ALA A 58 -0.33 -3.63 -0.85
C ALA A 58 0.06 -2.69 0.31
N LEU A 59 -0.92 -2.05 0.96
CA LEU A 59 -0.66 -1.19 2.11
C LEU A 59 -0.18 -1.97 3.34
N LEU A 60 -0.74 -3.17 3.58
CA LEU A 60 -0.34 -4.05 4.67
C LEU A 60 1.06 -4.62 4.44
N MET A 61 1.37 -5.03 3.21
CA MET A 61 2.72 -5.46 2.82
C MET A 61 3.75 -4.34 3.03
N ASP A 62 3.39 -3.09 2.68
CA ASP A 62 4.23 -1.93 2.99
C ASP A 62 4.41 -1.70 4.49
N ALA A 63 3.34 -1.86 5.28
CA ALA A 63 3.42 -1.70 6.73
C ALA A 63 4.30 -2.78 7.36
N TYR A 64 4.11 -4.04 6.96
CA TYR A 64 4.92 -5.18 7.38
C TYR A 64 6.40 -4.97 7.03
N ALA A 65 6.70 -4.59 5.78
CA ALA A 65 8.07 -4.33 5.33
C ALA A 65 8.76 -3.22 6.13
N TYR A 66 8.00 -2.21 6.60
CA TYR A 66 8.54 -1.18 7.48
C TYR A 66 8.73 -1.64 8.92
N ASP A 67 7.77 -2.40 9.47
CA ASP A 67 7.76 -2.82 10.88
C ASP A 67 8.84 -3.88 11.18
N GLU A 68 9.14 -4.75 10.21
CA GLU A 68 10.16 -5.81 10.34
C GLU A 68 11.60 -5.30 10.23
N CYS A 69 11.82 -4.06 9.77
CA CYS A 69 13.15 -3.50 9.53
C CYS A 69 13.51 -2.45 10.59
N HIS A 70 14.70 -2.55 11.17
CA HIS A 70 15.16 -1.62 12.21
C HIS A 70 15.38 -0.21 11.67
N ASP A 71 15.98 -0.10 10.49
CA ASP A 71 16.27 1.15 9.82
C ASP A 71 16.29 1.00 8.29
N VAL A 72 16.65 2.08 7.60
CA VAL A 72 16.71 2.11 6.13
C VAL A 72 17.79 1.21 5.55
N VAL A 73 18.89 0.97 6.29
CA VAL A 73 19.99 0.11 5.83
C VAL A 73 19.53 -1.34 5.87
N ASP A 74 18.94 -1.76 6.98
CA ASP A 74 18.34 -3.09 7.17
C ASP A 74 17.25 -3.35 6.10
N PHE A 75 16.35 -2.38 5.88
CA PHE A 75 15.35 -2.45 4.82
C PHE A 75 15.97 -2.64 3.44
N CYS A 76 17.01 -1.87 3.11
CA CYS A 76 17.66 -2.00 1.82
C CYS A 76 18.34 -3.37 1.64
N GLN A 77 18.94 -3.92 2.69
CA GLN A 77 19.55 -5.25 2.65
C GLN A 77 18.49 -6.36 2.50
N THR A 78 17.44 -6.31 3.33
CA THR A 78 16.34 -7.29 3.35
C THR A 78 15.61 -7.37 2.01
N PHE A 79 15.36 -6.23 1.36
CA PHE A 79 14.64 -6.17 0.08
C PHE A 79 15.55 -6.01 -1.14
N GLY A 80 16.87 -6.16 -1.00
CA GLY A 80 17.82 -6.17 -2.11
C GLY A 80 18.02 -4.83 -2.83
N TYR A 81 17.74 -3.70 -2.17
CA TYR A 81 18.01 -2.37 -2.72
C TYR A 81 19.48 -1.99 -2.59
N ASN A 82 20.11 -1.69 -3.74
CA ASN A 82 21.50 -1.23 -3.82
C ASN A 82 21.63 0.23 -4.29
N ASN A 83 20.53 0.98 -4.30
CA ASN A 83 20.46 2.31 -4.88
C ASN A 83 19.50 3.23 -4.11
N ALA A 84 19.42 4.49 -4.52
CA ALA A 84 18.60 5.52 -3.88
C ALA A 84 17.08 5.20 -3.85
N ASN A 85 16.60 4.24 -4.63
CA ASN A 85 15.20 3.81 -4.59
C ASN A 85 14.86 3.08 -3.30
N GLY A 86 15.82 2.42 -2.63
CA GLY A 86 15.58 1.80 -1.33
C GLY A 86 15.17 2.81 -0.25
N ILE A 87 15.83 3.98 -0.22
CA ILE A 87 15.46 5.08 0.68
C ILE A 87 14.05 5.61 0.36
N LYS A 88 13.68 5.68 -0.92
CA LYS A 88 12.34 6.11 -1.35
C LYS A 88 11.28 5.09 -0.93
N ALA A 89 11.54 3.80 -1.16
CA ALA A 89 10.67 2.69 -0.77
C ALA A 89 10.46 2.69 0.76
N TYR A 90 11.52 2.69 1.55
CA TYR A 90 11.45 2.76 3.02
C TYR A 90 10.59 3.93 3.53
N LYS A 91 10.76 5.12 2.95
CA LYS A 91 9.93 6.29 3.30
C LYS A 91 8.46 6.13 2.89
N GLY A 92 8.19 5.46 1.77
CA GLY A 92 6.86 5.09 1.31
C GLY A 92 6.18 4.12 2.28
N CYS A 93 6.85 3.01 2.58
CA CYS A 93 6.40 1.99 3.54
C CYS A 93 6.11 2.61 4.92
N LYS A 94 7.03 3.43 5.45
CA LYS A 94 6.83 4.19 6.70
C LYS A 94 5.58 5.07 6.68
N LYS A 95 5.32 5.74 5.56
CA LYS A 95 4.15 6.61 5.42
C LYS A 95 2.86 5.80 5.40
N ASN A 96 2.86 4.66 4.73
CA ASN A 96 1.73 3.75 4.64
C ASN A 96 1.44 3.09 6.00
N TYR A 97 2.46 2.60 6.70
CA TYR A 97 2.37 2.11 8.09
C TYR A 97 1.66 3.12 9.00
N LYS A 98 2.17 4.37 9.05
CA LYS A 98 1.57 5.43 9.89
C LYS A 98 0.15 5.79 9.48
N ALA A 99 -0.18 5.67 8.19
CA ALA A 99 -1.52 5.95 7.71
C ALA A 99 -2.50 4.85 8.10
N LEU A 100 -2.10 3.58 8.01
CA LEU A 100 -2.91 2.44 8.44
C LEU A 100 -3.20 2.51 9.94
N HIS A 101 -2.18 2.69 10.79
CA HIS A 101 -2.36 2.83 12.24
C HIS A 101 -3.12 4.09 12.68
N ARG A 102 -3.31 5.06 11.78
CA ARG A 102 -4.22 6.18 12.03
C ARG A 102 -5.67 5.84 11.65
N LEU A 103 -5.85 5.06 10.59
CA LEU A 103 -7.17 4.71 10.06
C LEU A 103 -7.83 3.55 10.80
N PHE A 104 -7.04 2.65 11.36
CA PHE A 104 -7.49 1.39 11.93
C PHE A 104 -6.79 1.14 13.26
N SER A 105 -7.52 0.56 14.20
CA SER A 105 -6.94 -0.06 15.39
C SER A 105 -6.14 -1.32 15.03
N SER A 106 -5.29 -1.79 15.95
CA SER A 106 -4.54 -3.05 15.73
C SER A 106 -5.47 -4.25 15.54
N GLU A 107 -6.58 -4.32 16.28
CA GLU A 107 -7.58 -5.39 16.12
C GLU A 107 -8.21 -5.35 14.72
N GLU A 108 -8.56 -4.16 14.22
CA GLU A 108 -9.10 -4.01 12.87
C GLU A 108 -8.09 -4.37 11.78
N LEU A 109 -6.81 -4.07 11.96
CA LEU A 109 -5.76 -4.47 11.03
C LEU A 109 -5.61 -5.99 10.97
N GLU A 110 -5.65 -6.68 12.10
CA GLU A 110 -5.64 -8.16 12.14
C GLU A 110 -6.89 -8.75 11.48
N MET A 111 -8.07 -8.17 11.71
CA MET A 111 -9.29 -8.60 11.02
C MET A 111 -9.20 -8.42 9.51
N ILE A 112 -8.66 -7.29 9.03
CA ILE A 112 -8.46 -7.03 7.59
C ILE A 112 -7.48 -8.05 7.01
N ARG A 113 -6.37 -8.32 7.69
CA ARG A 113 -5.38 -9.31 7.27
C ARG A 113 -6.02 -10.69 7.11
N LYS A 114 -6.80 -11.12 8.09
CA LYS A 114 -7.51 -12.41 8.02
C LYS A 114 -8.53 -12.45 6.87
N GLU A 115 -9.30 -11.38 6.68
CA GLU A 115 -10.25 -11.27 5.56
C GLU A 115 -9.52 -11.35 4.19
N LEU A 116 -8.31 -10.81 4.06
CA LEU A 116 -7.49 -10.93 2.84
C LEU A 116 -7.00 -12.35 2.60
N GLU A 117 -6.48 -13.02 3.64
CA GLU A 117 -6.01 -14.41 3.57
C GLU A 117 -7.15 -15.37 3.15
N GLU A 118 -8.38 -15.14 3.64
CA GLU A 118 -9.58 -15.91 3.25
C GLU A 118 -9.99 -15.70 1.77
N GLU A 119 -9.71 -14.52 1.22
CA GLU A 119 -9.99 -14.15 -0.18
C GLU A 119 -8.84 -14.51 -1.13
N GLY A 120 -7.76 -15.11 -0.62
CA GLY A 120 -6.60 -15.57 -1.41
C GLY A 120 -5.61 -14.46 -1.81
N PHE A 121 -5.55 -13.40 -1.00
CA PHE A 121 -4.49 -12.38 -1.07
C PHE A 121 -3.33 -12.75 -0.14
#